data_AF-A0A936Y666-F1
#
_entry.id   AF-A0A936Y666-F1
#
_cell.length_a   1.000
_cell.length_b   1.000
_cell.length_c   1.000
_cell.angle_alpha   90.00
_cell.angle_beta   90.00
_cell.angle_gamma   90.00
#
_symmetry.space_group_name_H-M   'P 1'
#
loop_
_entity.id
_entity.type
_entity.pdbx_description
1 polymer ?
#
loop_
_entity_poly.entity_id
_entity_poly.type
_entity_poly.pdbx_seq_one_letter_code
_entity_poly.pdbx_strand_id
1 'polypeptide(L)' 'MNNENDIKAARWLCPLLKKEINEGTCLDINYQRLELFKKDILKDIMKEKRYTLSDVNNTCENCPNLPL' A
#
# COMPACT_ATOMS: atom_id res chain seq x y z
N MET A 1 -32.80 11.02 5.32
CA MET A 1 -32.56 9.62 4.89
C MET A 1 -31.16 9.58 4.32
N ASN A 2 -30.27 8.90 5.03
CA ASN A 2 -28.85 8.84 4.73
C ASN A 2 -28.65 7.90 3.53
N ASN A 3 -28.21 8.44 2.39
CA ASN A 3 -27.64 7.62 1.32
C ASN A 3 -26.14 7.49 1.62
N GLU A 4 -25.83 6.59 2.54
CA GLU A 4 -24.48 6.06 2.73
C GLU A 4 -24.15 5.25 1.47
N ASN A 5 -23.64 5.94 0.45
CA ASN A 5 -22.87 5.28 -0.61
C ASN A 5 -21.59 4.77 0.05
N ASP A 6 -21.69 3.61 0.70
CA ASP A 6 -20.57 2.74 0.99
C ASP A 6 -20.01 2.26 -0.35
N ILE A 7 -19.21 3.12 -0.98
CA ILE A 7 -18.27 2.70 -2.01
C ILE A 7 -17.37 1.71 -1.28
N LYS A 8 -17.67 0.41 -1.38
CA LYS A 8 -16.78 -0.65 -0.89
C LYS A 8 -15.45 -0.42 -1.60
N ALA A 9 -14.50 0.20 -0.91
CA ALA A 9 -13.17 0.43 -1.43
C ALA A 9 -12.65 -0.92 -1.94
N ALA A 10 -12.23 -0.97 -3.20
CA ALA A 10 -11.70 -2.18 -3.80
C ALA A 10 -10.60 -2.72 -2.87
N ARG A 11 -10.72 -4.00 -2.49
CA ARG A 11 -9.73 -4.67 -1.66
C ARG A 11 -8.95 -5.64 -2.53
N TRP A 12 -7.64 -5.62 -2.39
CA TRP A 12 -6.76 -6.56 -3.08
C TRP A 12 -5.70 -7.11 -2.15
N LEU A 13 -5.25 -8.31 -2.47
CA LEU A 13 -4.12 -8.94 -1.80
C LEU A 13 -2.84 -8.16 -2.13
N CYS A 14 -2.24 -7.53 -1.12
CA CYS A 14 -0.97 -6.84 -1.24
C CYS A 14 0.18 -7.83 -1.02
N PRO A 15 1.07 -8.05 -2.00
CA PRO A 15 2.21 -8.96 -1.85
C PRO A 15 3.19 -8.52 -0.75
N LEU A 16 3.39 -7.20 -0.60
CA LEU A 16 4.26 -6.62 0.42
C LEU A 16 3.76 -6.91 1.84
N LEU A 17 2.45 -6.76 2.07
CA LEU A 17 1.86 -6.93 3.40
C LEU A 17 1.34 -8.34 3.67
N LYS A 18 1.26 -9.18 2.63
CA LYS A 18 0.69 -10.53 2.66
C LYS A 18 -0.73 -10.56 3.26
N LYS A 19 -1.52 -9.52 2.99
CA LYS A 19 -2.92 -9.39 3.42
C LYS A 19 -3.70 -8.53 2.45
N GLU A 20 -5.03 -8.63 2.53
CA GLU A 20 -5.92 -7.72 1.82
C GLU A 20 -5.82 -6.31 2.39
N ILE A 21 -5.70 -5.33 1.50
CA ILE A 21 -5.74 -3.91 1.83
C ILE A 21 -6.71 -3.20 0.91
N ASN A 22 -7.16 -2.02 1.34
CA ASN A 22 -7.91 -1.13 0.45
C ASN A 22 -6.95 -0.31 -0.44
N GLU A 23 -7.53 0.30 -1.46
CA GLU A 23 -6.83 1.19 -2.39
C GLU A 23 -6.08 2.33 -1.74
N GLY A 24 -6.68 3.01 -0.77
CA GLY A 24 -6.04 4.10 -0.05
C GLY A 24 -4.73 3.69 0.62
N THR A 25 -4.68 2.52 1.25
CA THR A 25 -3.45 1.98 1.83
C THR A 25 -2.39 1.70 0.77
N CYS A 26 -2.78 1.20 -0.40
CA CYS A 26 -1.83 0.92 -1.47
C CYS A 26 -1.28 2.21 -2.10
N LEU A 27 -2.11 3.23 -2.27
CA LEU A 27 -1.70 4.55 -2.71
C LEU A 27 -0.78 5.23 -1.70
N ASP A 28 -1.09 5.16 -0.40
CA ASP A 28 -0.22 5.69 0.67
C ASP A 28 1.19 5.05 0.61
N ILE A 29 1.25 3.72 0.44
CA ILE A 29 2.52 2.98 0.29
C ILE A 29 3.29 3.46 -0.94
N ASN A 30 2.62 3.61 -2.08
CA ASN A 30 3.27 4.05 -3.32
C ASN A 30 3.72 5.52 -3.25
N TYR A 31 2.92 6.43 -2.70
CA TYR A 31 3.33 7.82 -2.55
C TYR A 31 4.51 7.98 -1.59
N GLN A 32 4.56 7.18 -0.52
CA GLN A 32 5.71 7.22 0.38
C GLN A 32 6.97 6.65 -0.27
N ARG A 33 6.90 5.49 -0.95
CA ARG A 33 8.10 4.89 -1.57
C ARG A 33 8.66 5.74 -2.72
N LEU A 34 7.80 6.51 -3.38
CA LEU A 34 8.15 7.47 -4.44
C LEU A 34 8.57 8.85 -3.88
N GLU A 35 8.68 9.00 -2.56
CA GLU A 35 9.04 10.24 -1.87
C GLU A 35 8.08 11.43 -2.15
N LEU A 36 6.90 11.16 -2.67
CA LEU A 36 5.86 12.15 -2.98
C LEU A 36 5.06 12.57 -1.74
N PHE A 37 5.13 11.76 -0.66
CA PHE A 37 4.49 12.10 0.61
C PHE A 37 5.29 11.59 1.81
N LYS A 38 5.51 12.46 2.81
CA LYS A 38 6.19 12.12 4.05
C LYS A 38 5.20 11.58 5.09
N LYS A 39 4.72 10.35 4.87
CA LYS A 39 4.14 9.50 5.93
C LYS A 39 5.21 8.54 6.44
N ASP A 40 4.97 7.92 7.58
CA ASP A 40 5.86 6.89 8.17
C ASP A 40 5.30 5.47 7.99
N ILE A 41 4.33 5.25 7.07
CA ILE A 41 3.63 3.97 6.92
C ILE A 41 4.58 2.82 6.56
N LEU A 42 5.63 3.08 5.76
CA LEU A 42 6.63 2.08 5.40
C LEU A 42 7.58 1.73 6.55
N LYS A 43 7.79 2.62 7.51
CA LYS A 43 8.79 2.43 8.57
C LYS A 43 8.45 1.23 9.45
N ASP A 44 7.18 1.13 9.84
CA ASP A 44 6.68 0.01 10.65
C ASP A 44 6.67 -1.30 9.84
N ILE A 45 6.29 -1.23 8.55
CA ILE A 45 6.29 -2.38 7.64
C ILE A 45 7.71 -2.93 7.44
N MET A 46 8.65 -2.04 7.14
CA MET A 46 10.07 -2.37 6.95
C MET A 46 10.67 -2.98 8.21
N LYS A 47 10.31 -2.46 9.39
CA LYS A 47 10.76 -3.00 10.67
C LYS A 47 10.16 -4.38 10.96
N GLU A 48 8.85 -4.54 10.79
CA GLU A 48 8.13 -5.79 11.09
C GLU A 48 8.57 -6.93 10.15
N LYS A 49 8.65 -6.64 8.85
CA LYS A 49 8.97 -7.63 7.82
C LYS A 49 10.47 -7.76 7.54
N ARG A 50 11.31 -6.92 8.18
CA ARG A 50 12.75 -6.79 7.91
C ARG A 50 13.05 -6.49 6.44
N TYR A 51 12.21 -5.65 5.83
CA TYR A 51 12.38 -5.21 4.44
C TYR A 51 13.23 -3.95 4.37
N THR A 52 14.08 -3.90 3.36
CA THR A 52 14.74 -2.67 2.91
C THR A 52 13.80 -1.87 2.00
N LEU A 53 14.13 -0.61 1.75
CA LEU A 53 13.40 0.19 0.75
C LEU A 53 13.48 -0.46 -0.65
N SER A 54 14.60 -1.12 -0.97
CA SER A 54 14.76 -1.87 -2.22
C SER A 54 13.78 -3.04 -2.31
N ASP A 55 13.54 -3.77 -1.22
CA ASP A 55 12.58 -4.87 -1.20
C ASP A 55 11.15 -4.36 -1.41
N VAL A 56 10.82 -3.23 -0.78
CA VAL A 56 9.53 -2.54 -0.96
C VAL A 56 9.35 -2.14 -2.43
N ASN A 57 10.33 -1.46 -3.02
CA ASN A 57 10.26 -1.01 -4.41
C ASN A 57 10.12 -2.18 -5.37
N ASN A 58 10.99 -3.19 -5.26
CA ASN A 58 10.92 -4.36 -6.11
C ASN A 58 9.57 -5.10 -5.97
N THR A 59 9.01 -5.19 -4.76
CA THR A 59 7.70 -5.82 -4.56
C THR A 59 6.58 -5.02 -5.20
N CYS A 60 6.60 -3.68 -5.08
CA CYS A 60 5.58 -2.81 -5.63
C CYS A 60 5.66 -2.66 -7.16
N GLU A 61 6.85 -2.60 -7.73
CA GLU A 61 7.09 -2.52 -9.19
C GLU A 61 6.65 -3.78 -9.92
N ASN A 62 6.73 -4.94 -9.25
CA ASN A 62 6.27 -6.22 -9.78
C ASN A 62 4.87 -6.62 -9.28
N CYS A 63 4.13 -5.68 -8.67
CA CYS A 63 2.80 -5.97 -8.17
C CYS A 63 1.82 -6.16 -9.35
N PRO A 64 1.06 -7.28 -9.42
CA PRO A 64 0.09 -7.49 -10.50
C PRO A 64 -1.07 -6.48 -10.44
N ASN A 65 -1.28 -5.87 -9.27
CA ASN A 65 -2.23 -4.80 -9.05
C ASN A 65 -1.45 -3.51 -8.89
N LEU A 66 -1.18 -2.85 -10.01
CA LEU A 66 -0.55 -1.53 -10.05
C LEU A 66 -1.65 -0.48 -9.80
N PRO A 67 -1.72 0.15 -8.61
CA PRO A 67 -2.60 1.31 -8.43
C PRO A 67 -2.02 2.59 -9.04
N LEU A 68 -0.85 2.49 -9.71
CA LEU A 68 -0.09 3.57 -10.33
C LEU A 68 0.39 3.14 -11.71
#